data_AF-A0A351KC16-F1
#
_entry.id   AF-A0A351KC16-F1
#
_cell.length_a   1.000
_cell.length_b   1.000
_cell.length_c   1.000
_cell.angle_alpha   90.00
_cell.angle_beta   90.00
_cell.angle_gamma   90.00
#
_symmetry.space_group_name_H-M   'P 1'
#
loop_
_entity.id
_entity.type
_entity.pdbx_description
1 polymer ?
#
loop_
_entity_poly.entity_id
_entity_poly.type
_entity_poly.pdbx_seq_one_letter_code
_entity_poly.pdbx_strand_id
1 'polypeptide(L)' 'DELSALITADERVNGIHHLHVWSVDSTTVALSAHVEVAADSLHDAQLVATHLERQLALRGVDHATLALECHPCDSDHEHD' A
#
# COMPACT_ATOMS: atom_id res chain seq x y z
N ASP A 1 -7.56 7.57 -5.55
CA ASP A 1 -7.13 8.49 -6.62
C ASP A 1 -5.78 9.15 -6.34
N GLU A 2 -5.64 10.12 -5.43
CA GLU A 2 -4.32 10.76 -5.18
C GLU A 2 -3.32 9.84 -4.46
N LEU A 3 -3.71 9.22 -3.35
CA LEU A 3 -2.83 8.31 -2.60
C LEU A 3 -2.47 7.06 -3.41
N SER A 4 -3.42 6.56 -4.20
CA SER A 4 -3.20 5.47 -5.16
C SER A 4 -2.13 5.88 -6.18
N ALA A 5 -2.25 7.07 -6.78
CA ALA A 5 -1.29 7.58 -7.76
C ALA A 5 0.10 7.79 -7.15
N LEU A 6 0.18 8.24 -5.89
CA LEU A 6 1.44 8.36 -5.16
C LEU A 6 2.11 6.99 -4.99
N ILE A 7 1.35 5.96 -4.63
CA ILE A 7 1.88 4.60 -4.44
C ILE A 7 2.35 4.03 -5.78
N THR A 8 1.57 4.15 -6.84
CA THR A 8 1.92 3.64 -8.18
C THR A 8 2.98 4.46 -8.92
N ALA A 9 3.40 5.61 -8.36
CA ALA A 9 4.50 6.39 -8.92
C ALA A 9 5.89 5.81 -8.57
N ASP A 10 5.97 4.92 -7.58
CA ASP A 10 7.19 4.15 -7.33
C ASP A 10 7.34 3.06 -8.40
N GLU A 11 8.45 3.08 -9.14
CA GLU A 11 8.72 2.15 -10.25
C GLU A 11 8.75 0.68 -9.84
N ARG A 12 8.90 0.40 -8.54
CA ARG A 12 8.92 -0.96 -7.99
C ARG A 12 7.52 -1.49 -7.69
N VAL A 13 6.48 -0.66 -7.83
CA VAL A 13 5.08 -1.03 -7.62
C VAL A 13 4.44 -1.38 -8.96
N ASN A 14 3.94 -2.61 -9.06
CA ASN A 14 3.22 -3.10 -10.24
C ASN A 14 1.73 -2.74 -10.17
N GLY A 15 1.17 -2.63 -8.97
CA GLY A 15 -0.26 -2.39 -8.78
C GLY A 15 -0.65 -2.15 -7.33
N ILE A 16 -1.86 -1.64 -7.15
CA ILE A 16 -2.48 -1.44 -5.84
C ILE A 16 -3.96 -1.80 -5.91
N HIS A 17 -4.47 -2.47 -4.88
CA HIS A 17 -5.88 -2.77 -4.74
C HIS A 17 -6.28 -2.82 -3.26
N HIS A 18 -7.58 -2.95 -2.99
CA HIS A 18 -8.15 -2.92 -1.63
C HIS A 18 -7.64 -1.73 -0.78
N LEU A 19 -7.48 -0.55 -1.40
CA LEU A 19 -7.06 0.67 -0.72
C LEU A 19 -8.20 1.23 0.13
N HIS A 20 -8.03 1.22 1.44
CA HIS A 20 -8.97 1.73 2.42
C HIS A 20 -8.30 2.87 3.20
N VAL A 21 -9.01 3.97 3.39
CA VAL A 21 -8.55 5.14 4.16
C VAL A 21 -9.63 5.54 5.14
N TRP A 22 -9.25 5.75 6.40
CA TRP A 22 -10.18 6.15 7.46
C TRP A 22 -9.52 7.09 8.45
N SER A 23 -10.34 7.89 9.13
CA SER A 23 -9.90 8.69 10.28
C SER A 23 -10.04 7.86 11.55
N VAL A 24 -8.96 7.73 12.32
CA VAL A 24 -8.98 7.10 13.65
C VAL A 24 -9.59 8.06 14.67
N ASP A 25 -9.30 9.35 14.53
CA ASP A 25 -9.87 10.45 15.30
C ASP A 25 -9.89 11.75 14.46
N SER A 26 -10.11 12.92 15.08
CA SER A 26 -10.18 14.21 14.38
C SER A 26 -8.89 14.67 13.70
N THR A 27 -7.75 14.04 14.03
CA THR A 27 -6.40 14.45 13.62
C THR A 27 -5.59 13.32 12.98
N THR A 28 -5.97 12.07 13.21
CA THR A 28 -5.21 10.89 12.79
C THR A 28 -5.88 10.20 11.60
N VAL A 29 -5.17 10.07 10.48
CA VAL A 29 -5.62 9.31 9.31
C VAL A 29 -4.82 8.02 9.20
N ALA A 30 -5.52 6.91 8.95
CA ALA A 30 -4.93 5.61 8.72
C ALA A 30 -5.34 5.03 7.36
N LEU A 31 -4.50 4.13 6.85
CA LEU A 31 -4.63 3.51 5.53
C LEU A 31 -4.28 2.03 5.59
N SER A 32 -5.00 1.21 4.82
CA SER A 32 -4.64 -0.18 4.52
C SER A 32 -4.69 -0.39 3.01
N ALA A 33 -3.74 -1.12 2.44
CA ALA A 33 -3.75 -1.44 1.02
C ALA A 33 -2.98 -2.72 0.72
N HIS A 34 -3.36 -3.37 -0.39
CA HIS A 34 -2.57 -4.43 -1.00
C HIS A 34 -1.74 -3.82 -2.13
N VAL A 35 -0.44 -4.07 -2.10
CA VAL A 35 0.53 -3.48 -3.04
C VAL A 35 1.32 -4.60 -3.69
N GLU A 36 1.16 -4.72 -5.01
CA GLU A 36 1.95 -5.63 -5.82
C GLU A 36 3.32 -4.99 -6.09
N VAL A 37 4.40 -5.68 -5.73
CA VAL A 37 5.77 -5.17 -5.87
C VAL A 37 6.65 -6.12 -6.67
N ALA A 38 7.48 -5.55 -7.54
CA ALA A 38 8.56 -6.26 -8.20
C ALA A 38 9.76 -6.33 -7.25
N ALA A 39 9.85 -7.40 -6.46
CA ALA A 39 10.93 -7.61 -5.50
C ALA A 39 11.43 -9.07 -5.53
N ASP A 40 12.75 -9.26 -5.54
CA ASP A 40 13.39 -10.58 -5.57
C ASP A 40 13.51 -11.21 -4.17
N SER A 41 13.28 -10.43 -3.11
CA SER A 41 13.34 -10.90 -1.74
C SER A 41 12.36 -10.17 -0.82
N LEU A 42 12.04 -10.78 0.33
CA LEU A 42 11.24 -10.13 1.38
C LEU A 42 11.90 -8.84 1.88
N HIS A 43 13.23 -8.80 1.92
CA HIS A 43 13.96 -7.61 2.33
C HIS A 43 13.73 -6.44 1.35
N ASP A 44 13.79 -6.70 0.05
CA ASP A 44 13.55 -5.68 -0.97
C ASP A 44 12.11 -5.18 -0.93
N ALA A 45 11.15 -6.09 -0.75
CA ALA A 45 9.75 -5.74 -0.57
C ALA A 45 9.55 -4.83 0.66
N GLN A 46 10.20 -5.13 1.78
CA GLN A 46 10.16 -4.29 2.99
C GLN A 46 10.77 -2.90 2.76
N LEU A 47 11.82 -2.78 1.95
CA LEU A 47 12.38 -1.47 1.59
C LEU A 47 11.39 -0.63 0.77
N VAL A 48 10.60 -1.27 -0.10
CA VAL A 48 9.50 -0.61 -0.83
C VAL A 48 8.44 -0.15 0.16
N ALA A 49 7.95 -1.01 1.06
CA ALA A 49 6.97 -0.62 2.08
C ALA A 49 7.43 0.57 2.92
N THR A 50 8.65 0.53 3.47
CA THR A 50 9.21 1.64 4.26
C THR A 50 9.38 2.93 3.44
N HIS A 51 9.62 2.82 2.14
CA HIS A 51 9.63 4.00 1.27
C HIS A 51 8.21 4.59 1.12
N LEU A 52 7.23 3.75 0.78
CA LEU A 52 5.84 4.16 0.58
C LEU A 52 5.21 4.72 1.85
N GLU A 53 5.41 4.06 3.01
CA GLU A 53 4.94 4.54 4.32
C GLU A 53 5.44 5.95 4.61
N ARG A 54 6.71 6.26 4.30
CA ARG A 54 7.26 7.61 4.46
C ARG A 54 6.60 8.62 3.52
N GLN A 55 6.36 8.25 2.26
CA GLN A 55 5.68 9.15 1.32
C GLN A 55 4.22 9.41 1.72
N LEU A 56 3.53 8.40 2.23
CA LEU A 56 2.17 8.49 2.75
C LEU A 56 2.11 9.39 4.00
N ALA A 57 3.07 9.27 4.91
CA ALA A 57 3.18 10.13 6.08
C ALA A 57 3.34 11.62 5.69
N LEU A 58 4.11 11.92 4.65
CA LEU A 58 4.23 13.29 4.12
C LEU A 58 2.93 13.84 3.53
N ARG A 59 1.96 12.98 3.22
CA ARG A 59 0.61 13.35 2.76
C ARG A 59 -0.45 13.29 3.86
N GLY A 60 -0.02 13.15 5.13
CA GLY A 60 -0.92 13.17 6.28
C GLY A 60 -1.58 11.83 6.57
N VAL A 61 -1.02 10.71 6.11
CA VAL A 61 -1.41 9.37 6.56
C VAL A 61 -0.47 8.96 7.69
N ASP A 62 -0.95 9.05 8.93
CA ASP A 62 -0.14 8.79 10.13
C ASP A 62 0.17 7.30 10.32
N HIS A 63 -0.72 6.42 9.87
CA HIS A 63 -0.56 4.98 10.01
C HIS A 63 -0.95 4.25 8.71
N ALA A 64 -0.01 3.56 8.09
CA ALA A 64 -0.26 2.74 6.91
C ALA A 64 0.08 1.28 7.20
N THR A 65 -0.81 0.37 6.82
CA THR A 65 -0.57 -1.08 6.80
C THR A 65 -0.59 -1.55 5.34
N LEU A 66 0.54 -1.99 4.83
CA LEU A 66 0.68 -2.43 3.44
C LEU A 66 0.88 -3.95 3.39
N ALA A 67 -0.08 -4.66 2.78
CA ALA A 67 0.08 -6.07 2.44
C ALA A 67 0.85 -6.16 1.12
N LEU A 68 2.09 -6.62 1.17
CA LEU A 68 2.95 -6.74 -0.01
C LEU A 68 2.69 -8.07 -0.72
N GLU A 69 2.52 -8.01 -2.03
CA GLU A 69 2.26 -9.16 -2.89
C GLU A 69 3.28 -9.21 -4.03
N CYS A 70 3.65 -10.41 -4.45
CA CYS A 70 4.57 -10.63 -5.58
C CYS A 70 3.86 -11.10 -6.86
N HIS A 71 2.53 -11.21 -6.81
CA HIS A 71 1.68 -11.55 -7.94
C HIS A 71 0.30 -10.92 -7.72
N PRO A 72 -0.50 -10.74 -8.78
CA PRO A 72 -1.90 -10.33 -8.62
C PRO A 72 -2.66 -11.32 -7.72
N CYS A 73 -3.58 -10.82 -6.89
CA CYS A 73 -4.58 -11.67 -6.25
C CYS A 73 -5.47 -12.30 -7.32
N ASP A 74 -5.61 -13.63 -7.30
CA ASP A 74 -6.66 -14.30 -8.07
C ASP A 74 -8.01 -13.74 -7.60
N SER A 75 -8.78 -13.17 -8.53
CA SER A 75 -10.02 -12.45 -8.26
C SER A 75 -11.19 -13.32 -7.77
N ASP A 76 -10.94 -14.58 -7.41
CA ASP A 76 -11.94 -15.59 -7.05
C ASP A 76 -11.97 -15.90 -5.55
N HIS A 77 -11.86 -14.88 -4.69
CA HIS A 77 -12.31 -15.02 -3.31
C HIS A 77 -13.80 -14.71 -3.22
N GLU A 78 -14.65 -15.58 -3.79
CA GLU A 78 -16.06 -15.62 -3.40
C GLU A 78 -16.11 -16.06 -1.93
N HIS A 79 -16.55 -15.16 -1.06
CA HIS A 79 -16.82 -15.46 0.34
C HIS A 79 -18.01 -16.43 0.44
N ASP A 80 -17.72 -17.70 0.71
CA ASP A 80 -18.68 -18.67 1.29
C ASP A 80 -18.57 -18.70 2.83
#